data_AF-A0A3S9FXZ9-F1
#
_entry.id   AF-A0A3S9FXZ9-F1
#
_cell.length_a   1.000
_cell.length_b   1.000
_cell.length_c   1.000
_cell.angle_alpha   90.00
_cell.angle_beta   90.00
_cell.angle_gamma   90.00
#
_symmetry.space_group_name_H-M   'P 1'
#
loop_
_entity.id
_entity.type
_entity.pdbx_description
1 polymer ?
#
loop_
_entity_poly.entity_id
_entity_poly.type
_entity_poly.pdbx_seq_one_letter_code
_entity_poly.pdbx_strand_id
1 'polypeptide(L)'
;MAALAWAGLSIVLALQWSMDLSMVGFPDGYITPFAKATSPLLGVLTAACMAQGLYFLFAGLFGRTITLIGLSLQILIAAILTMAPVFIVKDCPHSETCSAVYEALTNTMMDDGAGG
;
A
#
# COMPACT_ATOMS: atom_id res chain seq x y z
N MET A 1 11.09 17.58 12.69
CA MET A 1 10.92 16.25 13.35
C MET A 1 9.79 15.45 12.72
N ALA A 2 8.54 15.96 12.66
CA ALA A 2 7.40 15.24 12.06
C ALA A 2 7.64 14.76 10.61
N ALA A 3 8.28 15.57 9.76
CA ALA A 3 8.59 15.19 8.38
C ALA A 3 9.57 14.00 8.28
N LEU A 4 10.60 13.96 9.14
CA LEU A 4 11.58 12.87 9.18
C LEU A 4 10.98 11.59 9.77
N ALA A 5 10.14 11.72 10.80
CA ALA A 5 9.40 10.59 11.37
C ALA A 5 8.44 9.98 10.33
N TRP A 6 7.70 10.83 9.60
CA TRP A 6 6.84 10.38 8.51
C TRP A 6 7.64 9.74 7.36
N ALA A 7 8.74 10.36 6.95
CA ALA A 7 9.63 9.81 5.94
C ALA A 7 10.14 8.41 6.33
N GLY A 8 10.60 8.25 7.57
CA GLY A 8 11.02 6.96 8.10
C GLY A 8 9.88 5.94 8.09
N LEU A 9 8.70 6.33 8.56
CA LEU A 9 7.52 5.46 8.59
C LEU A 9 7.09 5.03 7.18
N SER A 10 7.03 5.95 6.22
CA SER A 10 6.69 5.63 4.82
C SER A 10 7.70 4.68 4.18
N ILE A 11 8.99 4.85 4.46
CA ILE A 11 10.03 3.95 3.96
C ILE A 11 9.89 2.55 4.56
N VAL A 12 9.67 2.45 5.88
CA VAL A 12 9.46 1.15 6.55
C VAL A 12 8.21 0.44 6.04
N LEU A 13 7.10 1.17 5.90
CA LEU A 13 5.86 0.62 5.35
C LEU A 13 6.03 0.16 3.91
N ALA A 14 6.69 0.95 3.07
CA ALA A 14 6.98 0.57 1.69
C ALA A 14 7.86 -0.68 1.62
N LEU A 15 8.88 -0.79 2.47
CA LEU A 15 9.70 -1.98 2.58
C LEU A 15 8.86 -3.20 2.99
N GLN A 16 8.02 -3.06 4.01
CA GLN A 16 7.18 -4.16 4.47
C GLN A 16 6.20 -4.63 3.38
N TRP A 17 5.55 -3.71 2.67
CA TRP A 17 4.68 -4.08 1.55
C TRP A 17 5.44 -4.67 0.37
N SER A 18 6.67 -4.24 0.13
CA SER A 18 7.53 -4.85 -0.90
C SER A 18 7.91 -6.30 -0.54
N MET A 19 8.14 -6.59 0.74
CA MET A 19 8.37 -7.95 1.20
C MET A 19 7.11 -8.80 1.05
N ASP A 20 5.96 -8.30 1.48
CA ASP A 20 4.67 -9.00 1.31
C ASP A 20 4.42 -9.36 -0.16
N LEU A 21 4.65 -8.40 -1.07
CA LEU A 21 4.53 -8.61 -2.52
C LEU A 21 5.54 -9.63 -3.05
N SER A 22 6.76 -9.65 -2.51
CA SER A 22 7.79 -10.63 -2.90
C SER A 22 7.52 -12.05 -2.41
N MET A 23 6.68 -12.19 -1.37
CA MET A 23 6.27 -13.48 -0.82
C MET A 23 5.00 -14.04 -1.48
N VAL A 24 4.37 -13.30 -2.40
CA VAL A 24 3.20 -13.79 -3.15
C VAL A 24 3.59 -14.99 -4.00
N GLY A 25 2.92 -16.13 -3.75
CA GLY A 25 3.20 -17.39 -4.42
C GLY A 25 4.42 -18.14 -3.89
N PHE A 26 4.96 -17.77 -2.73
CA PHE A 26 5.96 -18.60 -2.04
C PHE A 26 5.26 -19.55 -1.04
N PRO A 27 5.64 -20.84 -0.94
CA PRO A 27 6.75 -21.54 -1.64
C PRO A 27 6.34 -22.34 -2.89
N ASP A 28 5.05 -22.52 -3.15
CA ASP A 28 4.49 -23.42 -4.16
C ASP A 28 4.42 -22.82 -5.58
N GLY A 29 4.66 -21.52 -5.71
CA GLY A 29 4.58 -20.77 -6.97
C GLY A 29 3.15 -20.42 -7.38
N TYR A 30 2.13 -20.78 -6.58
CA TYR A 30 0.74 -20.55 -6.93
C TYR A 30 0.33 -19.12 -6.57
N ILE A 31 -0.03 -18.34 -7.58
CA ILE A 31 -0.52 -16.97 -7.42
C ILE A 31 -2.02 -16.99 -7.69
N THR A 32 -2.81 -16.65 -6.68
CA THR A 32 -4.26 -16.61 -6.81
C THR A 32 -4.69 -15.55 -7.83
N PRO A 33 -5.86 -15.72 -8.49
CA PRO A 33 -6.38 -14.73 -9.44
C PRO A 33 -6.53 -13.34 -8.81
N PHE A 34 -6.97 -13.30 -7.54
CA PHE A 34 -7.09 -12.07 -6.76
C PHE A 34 -5.73 -11.41 -6.54
N ALA A 35 -4.72 -12.16 -6.09
CA ALA A 35 -3.36 -11.65 -5.90
C ALA A 35 -2.76 -11.14 -7.23
N LYS A 36 -2.99 -11.84 -8.34
CA LYS A 36 -2.51 -11.43 -9.66
C LYS A 36 -3.12 -10.11 -10.13
N ALA A 37 -4.41 -9.88 -9.87
CA ALA A 37 -5.10 -8.65 -10.24
C ALA A 37 -4.71 -7.46 -9.36
N THR A 38 -4.44 -7.70 -8.08
CA THR A 38 -4.17 -6.65 -7.08
C THR A 38 -2.68 -6.30 -6.93
N SER A 39 -1.78 -7.24 -7.24
CA SER A 39 -0.32 -7.05 -7.17
C SER A 39 0.21 -5.81 -7.91
N PRO A 40 -0.18 -5.50 -9.17
CA PRO A 40 0.34 -4.30 -9.84
C PRO A 40 -0.13 -3.00 -9.17
N LEU A 41 -1.37 -2.96 -8.68
CA LEU A 41 -1.92 -1.80 -7.98
C LEU A 41 -1.16 -1.57 -6.66
N LEU A 42 -0.99 -2.64 -5.86
CA LEU A 42 -0.22 -2.62 -4.62
C LEU A 42 1.25 -2.24 -4.87
N GLY A 43 1.83 -2.70 -5.97
CA GLY A 43 3.19 -2.33 -6.39
C GLY A 43 3.34 -0.84 -6.68
N VAL A 44 2.40 -0.24 -7.43
CA VAL A 44 2.39 1.20 -7.71
C VAL A 44 2.21 2.01 -6.42
N LEU A 45 1.30 1.59 -5.54
CA LEU A 45 1.07 2.22 -4.23
C LEU A 45 2.31 2.16 -3.34
N THR A 46 3.01 1.02 -3.35
CA THR A 46 4.26 0.82 -2.61
C THR A 46 5.37 1.73 -3.14
N ALA A 47 5.53 1.80 -4.46
CA ALA A 47 6.51 2.68 -5.10
C ALA A 47 6.20 4.17 -4.82
N ALA A 48 4.92 4.56 -4.86
CA ALA A 48 4.48 5.91 -4.54
C ALA A 48 4.78 6.26 -3.07
N CYS A 49 4.51 5.34 -2.14
CA CYS A 49 4.82 5.51 -0.72
C CYS A 49 6.33 5.68 -0.49
N MET A 50 7.16 4.89 -1.19
CA MET A 50 8.61 4.99 -1.11
C MET A 50 9.14 6.32 -1.68
N ALA A 51 8.62 6.76 -2.83
CA ALA A 51 8.97 8.04 -3.44
C ALA A 51 8.59 9.23 -2.54
N GLN A 52 7.42 9.17 -1.90
CA GLN A 52 6.99 10.18 -0.92
C GLN A 52 7.89 10.20 0.32
N GLY A 53 8.22 9.02 0.86
CA GLY A 53 9.14 8.90 1.99
C GLY A 53 10.51 9.52 1.69
N LEU A 54 11.09 9.21 0.53
CA LEU A 54 12.34 9.80 0.05
C LEU A 54 12.22 11.31 -0.14
N TYR A 55 11.12 11.80 -0.74
CA TYR A 55 10.89 13.22 -0.92
C TYR A 55 10.89 13.99 0.40
N PHE A 56 10.15 13.50 1.41
CA PHE A 56 10.13 14.13 2.73
C PHE A 56 11.45 14.00 3.49
N LEU A 57 12.19 12.91 3.29
CA LEU A 57 13.54 12.72 3.83
C LEU A 57 14.50 13.78 3.26
N PHE A 58 14.54 13.93 1.94
CA PHE A 58 15.37 14.93 1.27
C PHE A 58 14.93 16.35 1.62
N ALA A 59 13.64 16.65 1.63
CA ALA A 59 13.13 17.97 2.00
C ALA A 59 13.47 18.34 3.46
N GLY A 60 13.41 17.37 4.37
CA GLY A 60 13.76 17.54 5.78
C GLY A 60 15.26 17.70 6.02
N LEU A 61 16.10 17.00 5.26
CA LEU A 61 17.57 17.08 5.34
C LEU A 61 18.13 18.39 4.75
N PHE A 62 17.58 18.85 3.63
CA PHE A 62 18.05 20.06 2.93
C PHE A 62 17.40 21.36 3.42
N GLY A 63 16.64 21.32 4.51
CA GLY A 63 16.11 22.53 5.17
C GLY A 63 15.14 23.35 4.30
N ARG A 64 14.48 22.71 3.32
CA ARG A 64 13.53 23.41 2.43
C ARG A 64 12.36 23.88 3.29
N THR A 65 12.18 25.20 3.40
CA THR A 65 11.16 25.87 4.23
C THR A 65 9.76 25.65 3.66
N ILE A 66 9.27 24.42 3.76
CA ILE A 66 7.87 24.10 3.52
C ILE A 66 7.11 24.46 4.80
N THR A 67 6.13 25.35 4.68
CA THR A 67 5.24 25.73 5.78
C THR A 67 4.68 24.48 6.46
N LEU A 68 4.83 24.42 7.79
CA LEU A 68 4.51 23.25 8.61
C LEU A 68 3.07 22.76 8.43
N ILE A 69 2.14 23.67 8.15
CA ILE A 69 0.71 23.42 7.88
C ILE A 69 0.49 22.80 6.48
N GLY A 70 1.21 23.29 5.46
CA GLY A 70 1.15 22.68 4.13
C GLY A 70 1.76 21.28 4.11
N LEU A 71 2.83 21.08 4.88
CA LEU A 71 3.52 19.81 4.98
C LEU A 71 2.69 18.75 5.75
N SER A 72 2.01 19.14 6.84
CA SER A 72 1.11 18.22 7.56
C SER A 72 -0.10 17.82 6.72
N LEU A 73 -0.70 18.75 5.97
CA LEU A 73 -1.82 18.45 5.08
C LEU A 73 -1.40 17.53 3.93
N GLN A 74 -0.22 17.78 3.33
CA GLN A 74 0.34 16.93 2.29
C GLN A 74 0.63 15.51 2.79
N ILE A 75 1.17 15.39 4.01
CA ILE A 75 1.39 14.10 4.66
C ILE A 75 0.06 13.38 4.88
N LEU A 76 -0.96 14.07 5.36
CA LEU A 76 -2.26 13.47 5.67
C LEU A 76 -2.98 13.01 4.39
N ILE A 77 -2.97 13.84 3.34
CA ILE A 77 -3.52 13.47 2.03
C ILE A 77 -2.75 12.30 1.42
N ALA A 78 -1.42 12.35 1.45
CA ALA A 78 -0.57 11.26 0.97
C ALA A 78 -0.87 9.96 1.72
N ALA A 79 -0.93 10.02 3.06
CA ALA A 79 -1.24 8.89 3.92
C ALA A 79 -2.59 8.25 3.56
N ILE A 80 -3.64 9.06 3.42
CA ILE A 80 -4.98 8.57 3.04
C ILE A 80 -4.92 7.92 1.66
N LEU A 81 -4.31 8.59 0.68
CA LEU A 81 -4.26 8.10 -0.70
C LEU A 81 -3.43 6.83 -0.86
N THR A 82 -2.39 6.60 -0.05
CA THR A 82 -1.57 5.39 -0.14
C THR A 82 -2.07 4.28 0.78
N MET A 83 -2.46 4.59 2.01
CA MET A 83 -2.82 3.58 3.02
C MET A 83 -4.23 3.04 2.79
N ALA A 84 -5.22 3.90 2.55
CA ALA A 84 -6.61 3.47 2.43
C ALA A 84 -6.82 2.38 1.35
N PRO A 85 -6.34 2.54 0.10
CA PRO A 85 -6.50 1.49 -0.90
C PRO A 85 -5.72 0.22 -0.56
N VAL A 86 -4.54 0.32 0.09
CA VAL A 86 -3.79 -0.87 0.51
C VAL A 86 -4.54 -1.66 1.58
N PHE A 87 -5.10 -0.99 2.59
CA PHE A 87 -5.90 -1.63 3.63
C PHE A 87 -7.18 -2.23 3.05
N ILE A 88 -7.91 -1.48 2.22
CA ILE A 88 -9.14 -1.97 1.59
C ILE A 88 -8.86 -3.23 0.75
N VAL A 89 -7.79 -3.22 -0.06
CA VAL A 89 -7.43 -4.37 -0.90
C VAL A 89 -6.99 -5.57 -0.06
N LYS A 90 -6.21 -5.36 1.02
CA LYS A 90 -5.77 -6.43 1.92
C LYS A 90 -6.89 -7.02 2.77
N ASP A 91 -7.83 -6.20 3.23
CA ASP A 91 -8.98 -6.64 4.06
C ASP A 91 -10.15 -7.17 3.23
N CYS A 92 -10.15 -6.94 1.91
CA CYS A 92 -11.23 -7.37 1.01
C CYS A 92 -11.59 -8.87 1.11
N PRO A 93 -10.63 -9.82 1.19
CA PRO A 93 -10.97 -11.24 1.30
C PRO A 93 -11.71 -11.60 2.59
N HIS A 94 -11.47 -10.85 3.66
CA HIS A 94 -12.08 -11.05 4.97
C HIS A 94 -13.42 -10.32 5.13
N SER A 95 -13.84 -9.56 4.11
CA SER A 95 -15.07 -8.75 4.13
C SER A 95 -16.10 -9.32 3.17
N GLU A 96 -17.22 -9.82 3.72
CA GLU A 96 -18.33 -10.40 2.93
C GLU A 96 -18.87 -9.43 1.86
N THR A 97 -18.86 -8.12 2.15
CA THR A 97 -19.33 -7.11 1.20
C THR A 97 -18.34 -6.90 0.07
N CYS A 98 -17.03 -6.92 0.34
CA CYS A 98 -15.99 -6.73 -0.66
C CYS A 98 -15.84 -7.95 -1.56
N SER A 99 -15.87 -9.17 -0.98
CA SER A 99 -15.85 -10.42 -1.73
C SER A 99 -17.08 -10.56 -2.61
N ALA A 100 -18.30 -10.30 -2.10
CA ALA A 100 -19.52 -10.38 -2.90
C ALA A 100 -19.53 -9.39 -4.08
N VAL A 101 -19.04 -8.16 -3.89
CA VAL A 101 -18.92 -7.17 -4.97
C VAL A 101 -17.87 -7.60 -5.99
N TYR A 102 -16.73 -8.13 -5.55
CA TYR A 102 -15.70 -8.66 -6.43
C TYR A 102 -16.22 -9.80 -7.30
N GLU A 103 -16.90 -10.79 -6.69
CA GLU A 103 -17.47 -11.93 -7.41
C GLU A 103 -18.54 -11.49 -8.41
N ALA A 104 -19.39 -10.53 -8.05
CA ALA A 104 -20.39 -9.96 -8.94
C ALA A 104 -19.78 -9.22 -10.15
N LEU A 105 -18.66 -8.51 -9.95
CA LEU A 105 -17.96 -7.77 -11.01
C LEU A 105 -17.12 -8.68 -11.92
N THR A 106 -16.47 -9.68 -11.34
CA THR A 106 -15.50 -10.53 -12.04
C THR A 106 -16.11 -11.85 -12.54
N ASN A 107 -17.31 -12.22 -12.08
CA ASN A 107 -17.92 -13.53 -12.29
C ASN A 107 -17.00 -14.70 -11.90
N THR A 108 -16.05 -14.45 -10.99
CA THR A 108 -15.12 -15.47 -10.47
C THR A 108 -15.22 -15.48 -8.96
N MET A 109 -15.32 -16.67 -8.36
CA MET A 109 -15.24 -16.83 -6.90
C MET A 109 -13.94 -16.24 -6.38
N MET A 110 -14.02 -15.54 -5.25
CA MET A 110 -12.87 -14.95 -4.59
C MET A 110 -12.00 -16.08 -4.00
N ASP A 111 -10.92 -16.40 -4.69
CA ASP A 111 -9.85 -17.27 -4.17
C ASP A 111 -8.69 -16.39 -3.70
N ASP A 112 -8.54 -16.27 -2.39
CA ASP A 112 -7.43 -15.59 -1.72
C ASP A 112 -6.37 -16.58 -1.20
N GLY A 113 -6.56 -17.89 -1.45
CA GLY A 113 -5.68 -18.95 -0.96
C GLY A 113 -5.90 -19.32 0.51
N ALA A 114 -6.85 -18.69 1.21
CA ALA A 114 -7.21 -19.03 2.59
C ALA A 114 -8.25 -20.16 2.61
N GLY A 115 -7.81 -21.40 2.36
CA GLY A 115 -8.75 -22.53 2.30
C GLY A 115 -8.16 -23.91 2.02
N GLY A 116 -6.93 -24.16 2.47
CA GLY A 116 -6.36 -25.51 2.51
C GLY A 116 -6.86 -26.31 3.72
#